data_AF-A0AAV7QSI5-F1
#
_entry.id   AF-A0AAV7QSI5-F1
#
_cell.length_a   1.000
_cell.length_b   1.000
_cell.length_c   1.000
_cell.angle_alpha   90.00
_cell.angle_beta   90.00
_cell.angle_gamma   90.00
#
_symmetry.space_group_name_H-M   'P 1'
#
loop_
_entity.id
_entity.type
_entity.pdbx_description
1 polymer ?
#
loop_
_entity_poly.entity_id
_entity_poly.type
_entity_poly.pdbx_seq_one_letter_code
_entity_poly.pdbx_strand_id
1 'polypeptide(L)'
;MILCLDDATSQSFTPYVERKLPDLVDSFSKHLKDFKMTNRGNHATEPCTAKASPVPTDGGVERVMTDDMFDDSYREKEGPKPPKIIVWRNVILMGFLHLAALYGCVLVPSAMYVTLAWTVVCFIISALGVTAGAHRLWSHRSYKAKLPLRVFLTVANSMAFQNDIFEWARDHRVHHKYSETDADPHNAKRGFFFSHIGWLLLRKHPDVIEKGQRLDLSDLKADKVIMFQRKYYKTTVIVMCFLVPTIIPWYFWGESFQNAYFISSILRYALVLNASWLVNSAAHMYGNRPYDKTINPRENRFVAFSAVGEGFHNYHHTFPFDYATSEFGRSFNLTTSFIDLMCYFGLATDCKKVPKEVIRARMQRTGDGSHRTG
;
A
#
# COMPACT_ATOMS: atom_id res chain seq x y z
N MET A 1 4.89 17.09 2.64
CA MET A 1 3.75 17.23 3.57
C MET A 1 2.47 17.56 2.79
N ILE A 2 2.04 16.69 1.87
CA ILE A 2 1.15 17.01 0.72
C ILE A 2 -0.29 16.49 0.92
N LEU A 3 -0.50 15.43 1.72
CA LEU A 3 -1.81 14.78 1.83
C LEU A 3 -2.40 14.73 3.25
N CYS A 4 -1.61 15.06 4.28
CA CYS A 4 -1.97 14.81 5.68
C CYS A 4 -2.64 16.01 6.39
N LEU A 5 -3.16 16.99 5.65
CA LEU A 5 -3.66 18.25 6.20
C LEU A 5 -4.87 18.76 5.44
N ASP A 6 -5.92 17.97 5.26
CA ASP A 6 -7.22 18.50 4.79
C ASP A 6 -8.36 17.47 4.95
N ASP A 7 -8.79 17.21 6.20
CA ASP A 7 -10.19 17.38 6.63
C ASP A 7 -10.50 16.86 8.06
N ALA A 8 -11.10 17.76 8.85
CA ALA A 8 -12.04 17.55 9.97
C ALA A 8 -11.65 16.63 11.14
N THR A 9 -10.85 17.15 12.08
CA THR A 9 -11.15 17.09 13.53
C THR A 9 -10.72 18.40 14.17
N SER A 10 -11.43 19.48 13.83
CA SER A 10 -11.41 20.72 14.61
C SER A 10 -12.37 20.58 15.79
N GLN A 11 -12.01 19.75 16.76
CA GLN A 11 -12.49 19.89 18.14
C GLN A 11 -11.28 19.65 19.05
N SER A 12 -10.84 20.77 19.64
CA SER A 12 -10.12 20.94 20.90
C SER A 12 -9.46 19.69 21.50
N PHE A 13 -8.14 19.71 21.71
CA PHE A 13 -7.52 19.39 23.01
C PHE A 13 -5.99 19.47 22.89
N THR A 14 -5.44 20.65 23.22
CA THR A 14 -4.16 20.82 23.90
C THR A 14 -4.37 21.95 24.91
N PRO A 15 -3.78 21.90 26.13
CA PRO A 15 -2.37 21.57 26.31
C PRO A 15 -2.07 20.59 27.46
N TYR A 16 -1.08 19.73 27.25
CA TYR A 16 -0.18 19.29 28.34
C TYR A 16 1.19 19.03 27.71
N VAL A 17 1.99 20.09 27.67
CA VAL A 17 3.45 20.01 27.60
C VAL A 17 3.91 20.11 29.04
N GLU A 18 4.55 19.06 29.58
CA GLU A 18 5.76 19.12 30.41
C GLU A 18 6.06 17.79 31.13
N ARG A 19 7.36 17.44 31.19
CA ARG A 19 8.04 16.44 32.05
C ARG A 19 7.98 14.96 31.66
N LYS A 20 9.06 14.49 31.00
CA LYS A 20 10.20 13.74 31.59
C LYS A 20 10.92 12.97 30.49
N LEU A 21 12.10 13.45 30.12
CA LEU A 21 13.01 12.84 29.13
C LEU A 21 14.13 11.91 29.69
N PRO A 22 14.20 11.49 30.98
CA PRO A 22 15.20 10.47 31.37
C PRO A 22 14.72 9.01 31.43
N ASP A 23 13.42 8.71 31.51
CA ASP A 23 12.95 7.36 31.90
C ASP A 23 12.90 6.33 30.74
N LEU A 24 13.20 6.74 29.51
CA LEU A 24 13.06 5.90 28.30
C LEU A 24 14.30 5.05 28.00
N VAL A 25 15.48 5.44 28.48
CA VAL A 25 16.75 4.75 28.20
C VAL A 25 16.95 3.54 29.13
N ASP A 26 16.46 3.61 30.37
CA ASP A 26 16.61 2.53 31.35
C ASP A 26 15.65 1.35 31.13
N SER A 27 14.46 1.60 30.54
CA SER A 27 13.49 0.55 30.20
C SER A 27 13.97 -0.35 29.04
N PHE A 28 14.76 0.22 28.12
CA PHE A 28 15.28 -0.47 26.94
C PHE A 28 16.45 -1.41 27.28
N SER A 29 17.29 -1.04 28.26
CA SER A 29 18.42 -1.86 28.72
C SER A 29 17.97 -3.10 29.50
N LYS A 30 16.84 -3.02 30.22
CA LYS A 30 16.30 -4.12 31.03
C LYS A 30 15.70 -5.25 30.16
N HIS A 31 15.00 -4.90 29.08
CA HIS A 31 14.39 -5.90 28.17
C HIS A 31 15.41 -6.68 27.31
N LEU A 32 16.61 -6.13 27.07
CA LEU A 32 17.64 -6.79 26.27
C LEU A 32 18.41 -7.88 27.05
N LYS A 33 18.37 -7.86 28.39
CA LYS A 33 18.97 -8.91 29.23
C LYS A 33 18.06 -10.14 29.34
N ASP A 34 16.76 -9.94 29.37
CA ASP A 34 15.79 -11.05 29.44
C ASP A 34 15.70 -11.85 28.12
N PHE A 35 16.05 -11.23 26.99
CA PHE A 35 16.08 -11.89 25.68
C PHE A 35 17.23 -12.91 25.54
N LYS A 36 18.28 -12.84 26.38
CA LYS A 36 19.44 -13.75 26.31
C LYS A 36 19.28 -15.05 27.10
N MET A 37 18.20 -15.25 27.87
CA MET A 37 18.04 -16.42 28.74
C MET A 37 17.11 -17.52 28.23
N THR A 38 16.42 -17.35 27.09
CA THR A 38 15.39 -18.31 26.63
C THR A 38 15.72 -19.10 25.36
N ASN A 39 16.95 -19.05 24.84
CA ASN A 39 17.31 -19.78 23.62
C ASN A 39 18.31 -20.91 23.88
N ARG A 40 17.81 -22.02 24.46
CA ARG A 40 18.38 -23.37 24.30
C ARG A 40 17.24 -24.34 24.01
N GLY A 41 17.05 -24.63 22.74
CA GLY A 41 16.12 -25.65 22.26
C GLY A 41 16.43 -25.99 20.81
N ASN A 42 17.12 -27.11 20.60
CA ASN A 42 17.31 -27.75 19.30
C ASN A 42 15.95 -28.16 18.73
N HIS A 43 15.64 -27.81 17.48
CA HIS A 43 14.74 -28.64 16.67
C HIS A 43 15.07 -28.55 15.17
N ALA A 44 15.11 -29.74 14.57
CA ALA A 44 15.42 -30.03 13.19
C ALA A 44 14.40 -29.42 12.22
N THR A 45 14.90 -29.02 11.05
CA THR A 45 14.13 -28.41 9.96
C THR A 45 13.51 -29.48 9.06
N GLU A 46 12.18 -29.59 9.04
CA GLU A 46 11.45 -30.24 7.95
C GLU A 46 11.07 -29.22 6.86
N PRO A 47 11.06 -29.61 5.57
CA PRO A 47 10.66 -28.72 4.48
C PRO A 47 9.14 -28.44 4.49
N CYS A 48 8.78 -27.16 4.36
CA CYS A 48 7.40 -26.70 4.30
C CYS A 48 6.74 -27.15 2.98
N THR A 49 6.02 -28.27 3.02
CA THR A 49 5.06 -28.64 1.98
C THR A 49 3.73 -27.96 2.29
N ALA A 50 3.16 -27.26 1.31
CA ALA A 50 1.87 -26.60 1.43
C ALA A 50 0.76 -27.64 1.68
N LYS A 51 0.44 -27.88 2.96
CA LYS A 51 -0.76 -28.63 3.35
C LYS A 51 -1.95 -27.67 3.30
N ALA A 52 -2.96 -28.03 2.50
CA ALA A 52 -4.26 -27.39 2.57
C ALA A 52 -4.75 -27.47 4.03
N SER A 53 -4.93 -26.31 4.65
CA SER A 53 -5.46 -26.24 6.02
C SER A 53 -6.97 -26.47 5.96
N PRO A 54 -7.55 -27.24 6.90
CA PRO A 54 -9.00 -27.38 6.99
C PRO A 54 -9.63 -26.01 7.30
N VAL A 55 -10.78 -25.73 6.70
CA VAL A 55 -11.56 -24.50 6.89
C VAL A 55 -11.85 -24.32 8.39
N PRO A 56 -11.38 -23.24 9.04
CA PRO A 56 -11.69 -22.99 10.44
C PRO A 56 -13.15 -22.54 10.57
N THR A 57 -13.94 -23.27 11.36
CA THR A 57 -15.27 -22.86 11.79
C THR A 57 -15.14 -21.83 12.91
N ASP A 58 -14.92 -20.56 12.57
CA ASP A 58 -15.09 -19.46 13.52
C ASP A 58 -15.45 -18.14 12.81
N GLY A 59 -16.48 -17.46 13.29
CA GLY A 59 -17.15 -16.31 12.64
C GLY A 59 -16.29 -15.06 12.45
N GLY A 60 -15.04 -15.07 12.94
CA GLY A 60 -14.04 -14.04 12.67
C GLY A 60 -13.45 -14.09 11.26
N VAL A 61 -13.29 -15.27 10.65
CA VAL A 61 -12.79 -15.41 9.28
C VAL A 61 -13.86 -15.01 8.26
N GLU A 62 -15.11 -15.36 8.55
CA GLU A 62 -16.27 -15.05 7.71
C GLU A 62 -16.53 -13.54 7.64
N ARG A 63 -16.46 -12.81 8.77
CA ARG A 63 -16.54 -11.33 8.77
C ARG A 63 -15.41 -10.64 8.01
N VAL A 64 -14.18 -11.13 8.16
CA VAL A 64 -13.01 -10.56 7.47
C VAL A 64 -13.12 -10.70 5.95
N MET A 65 -13.70 -11.81 5.47
CA MET A 65 -13.95 -11.99 4.04
C MET A 65 -15.06 -11.08 3.51
N THR A 66 -16.11 -10.81 4.29
CA THR A 66 -17.26 -10.01 3.82
C THR A 66 -16.98 -8.52 3.65
N ASP A 67 -16.01 -7.95 4.39
CA ASP A 67 -15.76 -6.51 4.36
C ASP A 67 -15.06 -6.02 3.08
N ASP A 68 -14.25 -6.89 2.46
CA ASP A 68 -13.47 -6.59 1.25
C ASP A 68 -14.19 -6.99 -0.05
N MET A 69 -15.39 -7.57 0.05
CA MET A 69 -16.19 -7.91 -1.14
C MET A 69 -17.00 -6.71 -1.63
N PHE A 70 -17.28 -6.71 -2.94
CA PHE A 70 -18.20 -5.76 -3.56
C PHE A 70 -19.57 -5.77 -2.88
N ASP A 71 -20.08 -4.58 -2.58
CA ASP A 71 -21.44 -4.38 -2.10
C ASP A 71 -22.39 -4.17 -3.29
N ASP A 72 -22.84 -5.29 -3.87
CA ASP A 72 -23.75 -5.29 -5.04
C ASP A 72 -25.11 -4.62 -4.75
N SER A 73 -25.44 -4.43 -3.47
CA SER A 73 -26.68 -3.76 -3.03
C SER A 73 -26.60 -2.24 -3.10
N TYR A 74 -25.38 -1.68 -3.11
CA TYR A 74 -25.21 -0.23 -3.15
C TYR A 74 -25.68 0.35 -4.48
N ARG A 75 -26.43 1.45 -4.39
CA ARG A 75 -26.84 2.28 -5.51
C ARG A 75 -26.50 3.71 -5.17
N GLU A 76 -25.95 4.43 -6.15
CA GLU A 76 -25.68 5.85 -5.99
C GLU A 76 -26.98 6.62 -5.77
N LYS A 77 -26.89 7.71 -5.01
CA LYS A 77 -28.03 8.62 -4.83
C LYS A 77 -28.43 9.22 -6.18
N GLU A 78 -29.73 9.20 -6.47
CA GLU A 78 -30.30 9.86 -7.64
C GLU A 78 -30.22 11.38 -7.49
N GLY A 79 -30.15 12.09 -8.63
CA GLY A 79 -30.10 13.54 -8.68
C GLY A 79 -28.75 14.13 -9.08
N PRO A 80 -28.62 15.47 -9.03
CA PRO A 80 -27.41 16.15 -9.45
C PRO A 80 -26.25 15.82 -8.51
N LYS A 81 -25.09 15.49 -9.09
CA LYS A 81 -23.86 15.27 -8.33
C LYS A 81 -23.39 16.59 -7.70
N PRO A 82 -22.82 16.57 -6.47
CA PRO A 82 -22.30 17.76 -5.83
C PRO A 82 -21.17 18.39 -6.68
N PRO A 83 -21.00 19.73 -6.59
CA PRO A 83 -19.96 20.42 -7.35
C PRO A 83 -18.56 19.93 -6.94
N LYS A 84 -17.66 19.84 -7.92
CA LYS A 84 -16.26 19.47 -7.68
C LYS A 84 -15.53 20.67 -7.07
N ILE A 85 -14.91 20.48 -5.91
CA ILE A 85 -14.15 21.54 -5.21
C ILE A 85 -12.65 21.24 -5.37
N ILE A 86 -11.92 22.14 -6.03
CA ILE A 86 -10.48 22.03 -6.24
C ILE A 86 -9.71 22.41 -4.99
N VAL A 87 -8.74 21.57 -4.60
CA VAL A 87 -7.80 21.83 -3.52
C VAL A 87 -6.52 22.40 -4.13
N TRP A 88 -6.48 23.71 -4.34
CA TRP A 88 -5.38 24.40 -5.04
C TRP A 88 -4.00 24.16 -4.43
N ARG A 89 -3.92 24.00 -3.10
CA ARG A 89 -2.68 23.61 -2.42
C ARG A 89 -2.11 22.30 -3.00
N ASN A 90 -2.96 21.30 -3.19
CA ASN A 90 -2.54 20.00 -3.71
C ASN A 90 -2.14 20.12 -5.18
N VAL A 91 -2.89 20.90 -5.99
CA VAL A 91 -2.55 21.19 -7.39
C VAL A 91 -1.15 21.79 -7.49
N ILE A 92 -0.86 22.83 -6.71
CA ILE A 92 0.43 23.52 -6.72
C ILE A 92 1.56 22.58 -6.27
N LEU A 93 1.40 21.89 -5.15
CA LEU A 93 2.43 20.98 -4.63
C LEU A 93 2.71 19.81 -5.57
N MET A 94 1.67 19.27 -6.21
CA MET A 94 1.81 18.19 -7.17
C MET A 94 2.45 18.67 -8.47
N GLY A 95 2.12 19.87 -8.93
CA GLY A 95 2.80 20.52 -10.06
C GLY A 95 4.29 20.71 -9.80
N PHE A 96 4.65 21.30 -8.66
CA PHE A 96 6.06 21.47 -8.28
C PHE A 96 6.81 20.15 -8.13
N LEU A 97 6.18 19.12 -7.52
CA LEU A 97 6.78 17.79 -7.40
C LEU A 97 7.17 17.22 -8.77
N HIS A 98 6.25 17.28 -9.74
CA HIS A 98 6.49 16.69 -11.07
C HIS A 98 7.47 17.54 -11.90
N LEU A 99 7.43 18.88 -11.79
CA LEU A 99 8.44 19.74 -12.41
C LEU A 99 9.85 19.47 -11.85
N ALA A 100 9.97 19.31 -10.53
CA ALA A 100 11.23 18.97 -9.88
C ALA A 100 11.69 17.54 -10.22
N ALA A 101 10.76 16.60 -10.42
CA ALA A 101 11.10 15.26 -10.89
C ALA A 101 11.61 15.26 -12.34
N LEU A 102 11.00 16.05 -13.23
CA LEU A 102 11.50 16.27 -14.59
C LEU A 102 12.91 16.85 -14.58
N TYR A 103 13.19 17.78 -13.67
CA TYR A 103 14.55 18.27 -13.45
C TYR A 103 15.49 17.15 -12.98
N GLY A 104 15.04 16.29 -12.06
CA GLY A 104 15.76 15.08 -11.68
C GLY A 104 16.11 14.18 -12.85
N CYS A 105 15.22 14.02 -13.84
CA CYS A 105 15.52 13.26 -15.07
C CYS A 105 16.68 13.86 -15.87
N VAL A 106 16.76 15.19 -15.96
CA VAL A 106 17.87 15.90 -16.64
C VAL A 106 19.20 15.66 -15.92
N LEU A 107 19.18 15.45 -14.61
CA LEU A 107 20.38 15.20 -13.79
C LEU A 107 20.84 13.72 -13.82
N VAL A 108 20.02 12.77 -14.26
CA VAL A 108 20.38 11.34 -14.27
C VAL A 108 21.72 11.05 -14.96
N PRO A 109 22.05 11.65 -16.14
CA PRO A 109 23.33 11.40 -16.80
C PRO A 109 24.57 11.87 -16.02
N SER A 110 24.42 12.80 -15.07
CA SER A 110 25.53 13.30 -14.24
C SER A 110 25.63 12.61 -12.87
N ALA A 111 24.73 11.68 -12.57
CA ALA A 111 24.70 10.97 -11.29
C ALA A 111 25.71 9.82 -11.25
N MET A 112 26.25 9.55 -10.06
CA MET A 112 27.05 8.37 -9.81
C MET A 112 26.19 7.11 -9.95
N TYR A 113 26.75 6.03 -10.51
CA TYR A 113 26.03 4.75 -10.65
C TYR A 113 25.52 4.19 -9.30
N VAL A 114 26.26 4.42 -8.22
CA VAL A 114 25.86 4.01 -6.86
C VAL A 114 24.61 4.78 -6.40
N THR A 115 24.49 6.07 -6.75
CA THR A 115 23.29 6.88 -6.48
C THR A 115 22.08 6.34 -7.23
N LEU A 116 22.25 5.93 -8.49
CA LEU A 116 21.18 5.31 -9.27
C LEU A 116 20.74 3.97 -8.67
N ALA A 117 21.69 3.12 -8.27
CA ALA A 117 21.40 1.87 -7.59
C ALA A 117 20.66 2.09 -6.26
N TRP A 118 21.12 3.05 -5.46
CA TRP A 118 20.45 3.46 -4.21
C TRP A 118 19.04 3.97 -4.43
N THR A 119 18.83 4.74 -5.50
CA THR A 119 17.51 5.24 -5.92
C THR A 119 16.55 4.08 -6.21
N VAL A 120 17.02 3.04 -6.91
CA VAL A 120 16.24 1.82 -7.16
C VAL A 120 15.95 1.06 -5.86
N VAL A 121 16.92 0.94 -4.95
CA VAL A 121 16.70 0.32 -3.63
C VAL A 121 15.61 1.07 -2.84
N CYS A 122 15.67 2.40 -2.79
CA CYS A 122 14.64 3.21 -2.14
C CYS A 122 13.27 3.06 -2.81
N PHE A 123 13.23 2.95 -4.14
CA PHE A 123 11.99 2.68 -4.87
C PHE A 123 11.39 1.34 -4.44
N ILE A 124 12.17 0.26 -4.41
CA ILE A 124 11.69 -1.08 -4.03
C ILE A 124 11.25 -1.12 -2.56
N ILE A 125 12.00 -0.49 -1.65
CA ILE A 125 11.60 -0.39 -0.24
C ILE A 125 10.26 0.36 -0.13
N SER A 126 10.11 1.51 -0.81
CA SER A 126 8.86 2.26 -0.84
C SER A 126 7.71 1.40 -1.36
N ALA A 127 7.91 0.71 -2.48
CA ALA A 127 6.92 -0.16 -3.09
C ALA A 127 6.47 -1.26 -2.13
N LEU A 128 7.39 -1.98 -1.49
CA LEU A 128 7.07 -3.02 -0.50
C LEU A 128 6.29 -2.46 0.71
N GLY A 129 6.57 -1.22 1.13
CA GLY A 129 5.80 -0.53 2.17
C GLY A 129 4.34 -0.31 1.81
N VAL A 130 4.04 -0.13 0.52
CA VAL A 130 2.66 -0.03 0.00
C VAL A 130 2.09 -1.42 -0.25
N THR A 131 2.75 -2.24 -1.05
CA THR A 131 2.22 -3.51 -1.57
C THR A 131 2.18 -4.61 -0.51
N ALA A 132 3.31 -4.97 0.10
CA ALA A 132 3.33 -5.97 1.17
C ALA A 132 2.69 -5.41 2.46
N GLY A 133 2.96 -4.14 2.75
CA GLY A 133 2.45 -3.44 3.92
C GLY A 133 0.99 -2.98 3.78
N ALA A 134 0.80 -1.72 3.40
CA ALA A 134 -0.49 -1.04 3.45
C ALA A 134 -1.62 -1.86 2.79
N HIS A 135 -1.33 -2.46 1.64
CA HIS A 135 -2.27 -3.21 0.82
C HIS A 135 -2.54 -4.63 1.34
N ARG A 136 -1.59 -5.54 1.17
CA ARG A 136 -1.83 -6.97 1.42
C ARG A 136 -1.95 -7.31 2.91
N LEU A 137 -1.15 -6.68 3.77
CA LEU A 137 -1.15 -6.92 5.20
C LEU A 137 -2.27 -6.18 5.92
N TRP A 138 -2.33 -4.84 5.81
CA TRP A 138 -3.22 -4.03 6.64
C TRP A 138 -4.61 -3.81 6.01
N SER A 139 -4.72 -3.60 4.69
CA SER A 139 -6.05 -3.49 4.07
C SER A 139 -6.76 -4.84 4.03
N HIS A 140 -6.10 -5.86 3.48
CA HIS A 140 -6.74 -7.16 3.16
C HIS A 140 -6.51 -8.28 4.16
N ARG A 141 -5.61 -8.10 5.13
CA ARG A 141 -5.32 -9.12 6.16
C ARG A 141 -5.04 -10.48 5.53
N SER A 142 -4.34 -10.48 4.39
CA SER A 142 -4.10 -11.66 3.56
C SER A 142 -2.99 -12.56 4.10
N TYR A 143 -2.21 -12.03 5.05
CA TYR A 143 -1.24 -12.77 5.85
C TYR A 143 -1.03 -12.09 7.21
N LYS A 144 -0.33 -12.76 8.13
CA LYS A 144 0.06 -12.22 9.45
C LYS A 144 1.55 -11.95 9.50
N ALA A 145 1.94 -10.82 10.08
CA ALA A 145 3.34 -10.41 10.22
C ALA A 145 3.73 -10.25 11.70
N LYS A 146 4.93 -10.73 12.07
CA LYS A 146 5.53 -10.48 13.38
C LYS A 146 5.99 -9.02 13.49
N LEU A 147 6.22 -8.57 14.72
CA LEU A 147 6.58 -7.18 15.03
C LEU A 147 7.75 -6.63 14.19
N PRO A 148 8.89 -7.34 13.99
CA PRO A 148 9.99 -6.81 13.20
C PRO A 148 9.59 -6.47 11.76
N LEU A 149 8.82 -7.35 11.11
CA LEU A 149 8.34 -7.14 9.75
C LEU A 149 7.31 -5.99 9.69
N ARG A 150 6.40 -5.91 10.67
CA ARG A 150 5.44 -4.79 10.77
C ARG A 150 6.15 -3.44 10.91
N VAL A 151 7.20 -3.37 11.74
CA VAL A 151 8.00 -2.15 11.90
C VAL A 151 8.72 -1.80 10.59
N PHE A 152 9.38 -2.77 9.95
CA PHE A 152 10.03 -2.56 8.66
C PHE A 152 9.05 -2.01 7.61
N LEU A 153 7.90 -2.66 7.43
CA LEU A 153 6.90 -2.25 6.44
C LEU A 153 6.29 -0.88 6.75
N THR A 154 6.19 -0.50 8.03
CA THR A 154 5.72 0.83 8.45
C THR A 154 6.73 1.93 8.12
N VAL A 155 8.02 1.67 8.34
CA VAL A 155 9.11 2.57 7.96
C VAL A 155 9.20 2.70 6.44
N ALA A 156 9.11 1.58 5.73
CA ALA A 156 9.05 1.52 4.27
C ALA A 156 7.85 2.29 3.69
N ASN A 157 6.66 2.15 4.29
CA ASN A 157 5.48 2.91 3.89
C ASN A 157 5.67 4.43 4.08
N SER A 158 6.36 4.84 5.15
CA SER A 158 6.70 6.26 5.37
C SER A 158 7.64 6.81 4.28
N MET A 159 8.50 5.97 3.69
CA MET A 159 9.33 6.34 2.52
C MET A 159 8.48 6.52 1.26
N ALA A 160 7.39 5.75 1.12
CA ALA A 160 6.48 5.83 -0.03
C ALA A 160 5.60 7.08 -0.01
N PHE A 161 5.30 7.62 1.17
CA PHE A 161 4.54 8.85 1.38
C PHE A 161 3.18 8.88 0.64
N GLN A 162 2.34 7.90 0.91
CA GLN A 162 0.98 7.81 0.35
C GLN A 162 -0.09 7.85 1.46
N ASN A 163 -0.08 8.86 2.32
CA ASN A 163 -0.80 8.88 3.61
C ASN A 163 -0.32 7.82 4.60
N ASP A 164 -0.75 7.94 5.86
CA ASP A 164 -0.48 6.92 6.87
C ASP A 164 -1.32 5.67 6.59
N ILE A 165 -0.83 4.51 7.07
CA ILE A 165 -1.42 3.20 6.78
C ILE A 165 -2.91 3.16 7.14
N PHE A 166 -3.34 3.82 8.22
CA PHE A 166 -4.74 3.82 8.63
C PHE A 166 -5.63 4.50 7.59
N GLU A 167 -5.23 5.68 7.10
CA GLU A 167 -5.98 6.40 6.07
C GLU A 167 -5.94 5.67 4.72
N TRP A 168 -4.77 5.17 4.32
CA TRP A 168 -4.62 4.40 3.08
C TRP A 168 -5.52 3.16 3.09
N ALA A 169 -5.50 2.39 4.18
CA ALA A 169 -6.28 1.16 4.29
C ALA A 169 -7.79 1.43 4.36
N ARG A 170 -8.23 2.50 5.04
CA ARG A 170 -9.64 2.93 4.99
C ARG A 170 -10.07 3.20 3.56
N ASP A 171 -9.36 4.07 2.86
CA ASP A 171 -9.73 4.47 1.50
C ASP A 171 -9.69 3.25 0.54
N HIS A 172 -8.72 2.35 0.71
CA HIS A 172 -8.61 1.13 -0.08
C HIS A 172 -9.75 0.13 0.18
N ARG A 173 -10.16 -0.07 1.44
CA ARG A 173 -11.33 -0.90 1.76
C ARG A 173 -12.62 -0.31 1.18
N VAL A 174 -12.78 1.01 1.20
CA VAL A 174 -13.90 1.69 0.53
C VAL A 174 -13.86 1.43 -0.98
N HIS A 175 -12.68 1.56 -1.58
CA HIS A 175 -12.47 1.30 -3.01
C HIS A 175 -12.88 -0.12 -3.42
N HIS A 176 -12.49 -1.15 -2.67
CA HIS A 176 -12.91 -2.53 -2.97
C HIS A 176 -14.42 -2.72 -2.85
N LYS A 177 -15.01 -2.23 -1.76
CA LYS A 177 -16.42 -2.44 -1.45
C LYS A 177 -17.35 -1.71 -2.39
N TYR A 178 -16.96 -0.52 -2.85
CA TYR A 178 -17.80 0.37 -3.65
C TYR A 178 -17.16 0.79 -4.97
N SER A 179 -16.27 -0.04 -5.53
CA SER A 179 -15.51 0.28 -6.75
C SER A 179 -16.43 0.74 -7.87
N GLU A 180 -15.93 1.65 -8.70
CA GLU A 180 -16.68 2.21 -9.83
C GLU A 180 -17.97 2.96 -9.45
N THR A 181 -18.06 3.48 -8.23
CA THR A 181 -19.16 4.34 -7.79
C THR A 181 -18.66 5.65 -7.19
N ASP A 182 -19.55 6.58 -6.90
CA ASP A 182 -19.22 7.83 -6.20
C ASP A 182 -18.74 7.65 -4.75
N ALA A 183 -18.85 6.44 -4.19
CA ALA A 183 -18.22 6.09 -2.92
C ALA A 183 -16.77 5.60 -3.11
N ASP A 184 -16.33 5.28 -4.33
CA ASP A 184 -14.93 4.94 -4.63
C ASP A 184 -14.05 6.21 -4.64
N PRO A 185 -13.01 6.32 -3.78
CA PRO A 185 -12.13 7.49 -3.74
C PRO A 185 -11.50 7.85 -5.09
N HIS A 186 -11.21 6.84 -5.93
CA HIS A 186 -10.54 7.00 -7.22
C HIS A 186 -11.35 6.36 -8.36
N ASN A 187 -12.67 6.51 -8.29
CA ASN A 187 -13.65 6.03 -9.28
C ASN A 187 -13.18 6.18 -10.74
N ALA A 188 -12.80 5.05 -11.35
CA ALA A 188 -12.31 4.99 -12.73
C ALA A 188 -13.34 5.42 -13.78
N LYS A 189 -14.65 5.38 -13.48
CA LYS A 189 -15.71 5.89 -14.39
C LYS A 189 -15.62 7.40 -14.61
N ARG A 190 -14.91 8.14 -13.74
CA ARG A 190 -14.64 9.58 -13.91
C ARG A 190 -13.46 9.86 -14.87
N GLY A 191 -12.87 8.82 -15.44
CA GLY A 191 -11.83 8.89 -16.46
C GLY A 191 -10.42 8.79 -15.89
N PHE A 192 -9.47 8.50 -16.78
CA PHE A 192 -8.07 8.21 -16.44
C PHE A 192 -7.43 9.28 -15.55
N PHE A 193 -7.58 10.56 -15.91
CA PHE A 193 -6.96 11.64 -15.13
C PHE A 193 -7.47 11.68 -13.69
N PHE A 194 -8.77 11.48 -13.48
CA PHE A 194 -9.36 11.48 -12.14
C PHE A 194 -8.82 10.31 -11.31
N SER A 195 -8.86 9.08 -11.82
CA SER A 195 -8.40 7.91 -11.06
C SER A 195 -6.89 7.85 -10.88
N HIS A 196 -6.12 8.49 -11.79
CA HIS A 196 -4.67 8.56 -11.67
C HIS A 196 -4.22 9.58 -10.61
N ILE A 197 -4.64 10.85 -10.74
CA ILE A 197 -4.15 11.92 -9.85
C ILE A 197 -5.23 12.93 -9.47
N GLY A 198 -6.26 13.12 -10.30
CA GLY A 198 -7.28 14.15 -10.11
C GLY A 198 -8.07 13.99 -8.81
N TRP A 199 -8.25 12.77 -8.32
CA TRP A 199 -8.89 12.51 -7.04
C TRP A 199 -8.13 13.10 -5.84
N LEU A 200 -6.81 13.27 -5.94
CA LEU A 200 -5.98 13.94 -4.92
C LEU A 200 -6.05 15.46 -5.00
N LEU A 201 -6.54 16.00 -6.13
CA LEU A 201 -6.62 17.44 -6.40
C LEU A 201 -7.99 18.03 -6.06
N LEU A 202 -8.95 17.17 -5.71
CA LEU A 202 -10.33 17.53 -5.38
C LEU A 202 -10.65 17.12 -3.95
N ARG A 203 -11.64 17.77 -3.35
CA ARG A 203 -12.28 17.24 -2.13
C ARG A 203 -12.96 15.91 -2.46
N LYS A 204 -12.88 14.95 -1.53
CA LYS A 204 -13.54 13.64 -1.66
C LYS A 204 -15.04 13.83 -1.83
N HIS A 205 -15.66 12.96 -2.62
CA HIS A 205 -17.11 12.95 -2.74
C HIS A 205 -17.74 12.61 -1.37
N PRO A 206 -18.90 13.20 -0.98
CA PRO A 206 -19.52 12.93 0.31
C PRO A 206 -19.78 11.44 0.60
N ASP A 207 -20.11 10.66 -0.44
CA ASP A 207 -20.35 9.23 -0.28
C ASP A 207 -19.07 8.46 0.12
N VAL A 208 -17.87 8.90 -0.32
CA VAL A 208 -16.59 8.32 0.12
C VAL A 208 -16.45 8.48 1.64
N ILE A 209 -16.80 9.65 2.16
CA ILE A 209 -16.70 9.99 3.59
C ILE A 209 -17.73 9.17 4.37
N GLU A 210 -18.99 9.19 3.93
CA GLU A 210 -20.09 8.47 4.56
C GLU A 210 -19.82 6.96 4.63
N LYS A 211 -19.39 6.35 3.51
CA LYS A 211 -19.12 4.92 3.45
C LYS A 211 -17.84 4.54 4.20
N GLY A 212 -16.80 5.36 4.13
CA GLY A 212 -15.57 5.15 4.89
C GLY A 212 -15.78 5.17 6.41
N GLN A 213 -16.73 5.94 6.92
CA GLN A 213 -17.09 5.95 8.35
C GLN A 213 -17.82 4.68 8.81
N ARG A 214 -18.45 3.94 7.89
CA ARG A 214 -19.20 2.71 8.20
C ARG A 214 -18.35 1.45 8.18
N LEU A 215 -17.11 1.53 7.72
CA LEU A 215 -16.19 0.39 7.73
C LEU A 215 -15.71 0.05 9.14
N ASP A 216 -15.56 -1.23 9.42
CA ASP A 216 -14.84 -1.67 10.60
C ASP A 216 -13.32 -1.49 10.40
N LEU A 217 -12.74 -0.61 11.22
CA LEU A 217 -11.30 -0.31 11.27
C LEU A 217 -10.73 -0.60 12.67
N SER A 218 -11.43 -1.38 13.49
CA SER A 218 -11.03 -1.72 14.86
C SER A 218 -9.69 -2.45 14.91
N ASP A 219 -9.43 -3.32 13.92
CA ASP A 219 -8.17 -4.02 13.74
C ASP A 219 -6.99 -3.06 13.55
N LEU A 220 -7.18 -2.03 12.73
CA LEU A 220 -6.19 -0.99 12.48
C LEU A 220 -5.97 -0.15 13.75
N LYS A 221 -7.04 0.26 14.45
CA LYS A 221 -6.94 1.01 15.70
C LYS A 221 -6.20 0.23 16.80
N ALA A 222 -6.36 -1.10 16.83
CA ALA A 222 -5.69 -1.97 17.80
C ALA A 222 -4.19 -2.17 17.51
N ASP A 223 -3.74 -1.95 16.27
CA ASP A 223 -2.34 -2.07 15.88
C ASP A 223 -1.53 -0.84 16.34
N LYS A 224 -0.78 -1.00 17.43
CA LYS A 224 0.07 0.07 17.99
C LYS A 224 1.16 0.57 17.03
N VAL A 225 1.61 -0.25 16.08
CA VAL A 225 2.67 0.12 15.12
C VAL A 225 2.12 1.13 14.11
N ILE A 226 0.94 0.87 13.56
CA ILE A 226 0.32 1.81 12.62
C ILE A 226 -0.14 3.08 13.33
N MET A 227 -0.64 2.96 14.57
CA MET A 227 -1.08 4.13 15.33
C MET A 227 0.11 5.01 15.74
N PHE A 228 1.28 4.41 15.98
CA PHE A 228 2.54 5.15 16.12
C PHE A 228 2.88 5.89 14.82
N GLN A 229 2.84 5.21 13.68
CA GLN A 229 3.10 5.86 12.38
C GLN A 229 2.16 7.04 12.16
N ARG A 230 0.86 6.87 12.38
CA ARG A 230 -0.15 7.93 12.23
C ARG A 230 0.16 9.13 13.12
N LYS A 231 0.53 8.90 14.39
CA LYS A 231 0.89 9.97 15.34
C LYS A 231 2.11 10.77 14.89
N TYR A 232 3.13 10.10 14.31
CA TYR A 232 4.40 10.72 13.93
C TYR A 232 4.59 10.85 12.42
N TYR A 233 3.51 10.75 11.64
CA TYR A 233 3.56 10.53 10.19
C TYR A 233 4.36 11.61 9.45
N LYS A 234 4.15 12.87 9.82
CA LYS A 234 4.89 14.00 9.21
C LYS A 234 6.40 13.86 9.41
N THR A 235 6.82 13.48 10.61
CA THR A 235 8.24 13.30 10.93
C THR A 235 8.82 12.09 10.21
N THR A 236 8.13 10.94 10.25
CA THR A 236 8.63 9.72 9.58
C THR A 236 8.72 9.90 8.08
N VAL A 237 7.77 10.62 7.45
CA VAL A 237 7.84 10.96 6.02
C VAL A 237 9.02 11.88 5.70
N ILE A 238 9.23 12.95 6.47
CA ILE A 238 10.37 13.87 6.21
C ILE A 238 11.68 13.09 6.27
N VAL A 239 11.85 12.27 7.31
CA VAL A 239 13.06 11.46 7.50
C VAL A 239 13.20 10.42 6.39
N MET A 240 12.19 9.58 6.18
CA MET A 240 12.32 8.40 5.33
C MET A 240 12.16 8.71 3.84
N CYS A 241 11.28 9.63 3.46
CA CYS A 241 11.03 9.96 2.05
C CYS A 241 11.99 11.02 1.51
N PHE A 242 12.57 11.90 2.34
CA PHE A 242 13.44 12.98 1.83
C PHE A 242 14.85 12.96 2.41
N LEU A 243 15.01 12.87 3.73
CA LEU A 243 16.34 12.98 4.33
C LEU A 243 17.21 11.74 4.09
N VAL A 244 16.71 10.54 4.39
CA VAL A 244 17.48 9.28 4.21
C VAL A 244 17.90 9.09 2.75
N PRO A 245 17.00 9.22 1.75
CA PRO A 245 17.40 8.99 0.37
C PRO A 245 18.39 10.04 -0.16
N THR A 246 18.43 11.25 0.41
CA THR A 246 19.36 12.32 0.02
C THR A 246 20.68 12.30 0.78
N ILE A 247 20.66 12.10 2.11
CA ILE A 247 21.87 12.16 2.94
C ILE A 247 22.79 10.98 2.65
N ILE A 248 22.23 9.79 2.40
CA ILE A 248 23.04 8.60 2.16
C ILE A 248 23.98 8.80 0.95
N PRO A 249 23.50 9.18 -0.25
CA PRO A 249 24.40 9.44 -1.38
C PRO A 249 25.36 10.60 -1.17
N TRP A 250 24.85 11.69 -0.60
CA TRP A 250 25.64 12.90 -0.41
C TRP A 250 26.81 12.69 0.55
N TYR A 251 26.59 11.98 1.66
CA TYR A 251 27.60 11.82 2.70
C TYR A 251 28.51 10.61 2.48
N PHE A 252 27.99 9.45 2.06
CA PHE A 252 28.76 8.20 2.09
C PHE A 252 29.60 7.94 0.84
N TRP A 253 29.21 8.46 -0.33
CA TRP A 253 29.98 8.30 -1.56
C TRP A 253 30.18 9.60 -2.33
N GLY A 254 29.89 10.75 -1.70
CA GLY A 254 30.26 12.06 -2.22
C GLY A 254 29.46 12.51 -3.46
N GLU A 255 28.25 12.01 -3.65
CA GLU A 255 27.35 12.52 -4.68
C GLU A 255 27.05 14.00 -4.43
N SER A 256 26.80 14.78 -5.49
CA SER A 256 26.37 16.16 -5.29
C SER A 256 25.03 16.22 -4.54
N PHE A 257 24.88 17.17 -3.62
CA PHE A 257 23.62 17.33 -2.87
C PHE A 257 22.41 17.48 -3.81
N GLN A 258 22.61 18.16 -4.94
CA GLN A 258 21.60 18.36 -5.97
C GLN A 258 21.15 17.04 -6.61
N ASN A 259 22.08 16.19 -7.07
CA ASN A 259 21.73 14.88 -7.61
C ASN A 259 21.07 14.00 -6.55
N ALA A 260 21.64 13.94 -5.35
CA ALA A 260 21.12 13.14 -4.24
C ALA A 260 19.68 13.55 -3.86
N TYR A 261 19.36 14.84 -3.89
CA TYR A 261 18.02 15.32 -3.60
C TYR A 261 17.04 15.12 -4.76
N PHE A 262 17.36 15.61 -5.96
CA PHE A 262 16.42 15.57 -7.07
C PHE A 262 16.22 14.17 -7.65
N ILE A 263 17.23 13.28 -7.57
CA ILE A 263 17.13 11.91 -8.12
C ILE A 263 16.64 10.94 -7.03
N SER A 264 17.41 10.76 -5.96
CA SER A 264 17.11 9.73 -4.93
C SER A 264 15.90 10.08 -4.06
N SER A 265 15.57 11.37 -3.93
CA SER A 265 14.37 11.82 -3.22
C SER A 265 13.21 12.15 -4.15
N ILE A 266 13.33 13.22 -4.94
CA ILE A 266 12.18 13.79 -5.67
C ILE A 266 11.72 12.92 -6.84
N LEU A 267 12.62 12.59 -7.78
CA LEU A 267 12.29 11.75 -8.94
C LEU A 267 11.80 10.37 -8.48
N ARG A 268 12.52 9.73 -7.56
CA ARG A 268 12.10 8.44 -6.99
C ARG A 268 10.71 8.50 -6.36
N TYR A 269 10.41 9.54 -5.58
CA TYR A 269 9.07 9.70 -5.00
C TYR A 269 8.00 9.86 -6.08
N ALA A 270 8.23 10.70 -7.08
CA ALA A 270 7.30 10.87 -8.20
C ALA A 270 7.08 9.55 -8.97
N LEU A 271 8.13 8.76 -9.20
CA LEU A 271 8.03 7.45 -9.84
C LEU A 271 7.20 6.46 -9.00
N VAL A 272 7.42 6.40 -7.68
CA VAL A 272 6.63 5.54 -6.77
C VAL A 272 5.15 5.91 -6.82
N LEU A 273 4.83 7.21 -6.80
CA LEU A 273 3.45 7.69 -6.91
C LEU A 273 2.80 7.27 -8.23
N ASN A 274 3.43 7.60 -9.36
CA ASN A 274 2.86 7.30 -10.68
C ASN A 274 2.73 5.79 -10.92
N ALA A 275 3.69 4.99 -10.45
CA ALA A 275 3.59 3.53 -10.50
C ALA A 275 2.38 3.01 -9.70
N SER A 276 2.14 3.56 -8.51
CA SER A 276 0.98 3.20 -7.68
C SER A 276 -0.33 3.67 -8.30
N TRP A 277 -0.37 4.89 -8.84
CA TRP A 277 -1.55 5.47 -9.48
C TRP A 277 -1.93 4.81 -10.80
N LEU A 278 -0.99 4.15 -11.48
CA LEU A 278 -1.30 3.30 -12.64
C LEU A 278 -2.18 2.11 -12.26
N VAL A 279 -2.14 1.63 -11.01
CA VAL A 279 -3.05 0.58 -10.53
C VAL A 279 -4.48 1.11 -10.57
N ASN A 280 -4.73 2.28 -9.98
CA ASN A 280 -6.07 2.89 -9.93
C ASN A 280 -6.58 3.32 -11.32
N SER A 281 -5.69 3.71 -12.24
CA SER A 281 -6.08 4.19 -13.57
C SER A 281 -5.96 3.11 -14.65
N ALA A 282 -4.73 2.77 -15.05
CA ALA A 282 -4.50 1.85 -16.14
C ALA A 282 -5.04 0.45 -15.85
N ALA A 283 -4.90 -0.06 -14.62
CA ALA A 283 -5.41 -1.38 -14.26
C ALA A 283 -6.93 -1.42 -14.06
N HIS A 284 -7.66 -0.31 -14.18
CA HIS A 284 -9.14 -0.32 -14.30
C HIS A 284 -9.64 -0.11 -15.73
N MET A 285 -8.75 0.22 -16.68
CA MET A 285 -9.15 0.65 -18.02
C MET A 285 -8.56 -0.22 -19.13
N TYR A 286 -7.31 -0.64 -19.00
CA TYR A 286 -6.54 -1.29 -20.07
C TYR A 286 -6.05 -2.66 -19.64
N GLY A 287 -6.45 -3.70 -20.39
CA GLY A 287 -6.04 -5.08 -20.16
C GLY A 287 -7.22 -6.05 -20.22
N ASN A 288 -6.95 -7.29 -19.80
CA ASN A 288 -7.88 -8.41 -19.91
C ASN A 288 -8.64 -8.67 -18.59
N ARG A 289 -9.73 -9.44 -18.63
CA ARG A 289 -10.55 -9.82 -17.47
C ARG A 289 -10.81 -11.33 -17.41
N PRO A 290 -9.76 -12.14 -17.24
CA PRO A 290 -9.88 -13.59 -17.31
C PRO A 290 -10.71 -14.20 -16.17
N TYR A 291 -10.87 -13.51 -15.04
CA TYR A 291 -11.57 -14.04 -13.86
C TYR A 291 -13.00 -13.49 -13.74
N ASP A 292 -13.18 -12.19 -13.96
CA ASP A 292 -14.50 -11.56 -13.92
C ASP A 292 -14.63 -10.38 -14.89
N LYS A 293 -15.42 -10.55 -15.94
CA LYS A 293 -15.69 -9.53 -16.96
C LYS A 293 -16.77 -8.52 -16.57
N THR A 294 -17.47 -8.73 -15.45
CA THR A 294 -18.54 -7.87 -14.96
C THR A 294 -18.01 -6.67 -14.16
N ILE A 295 -16.79 -6.77 -13.65
CA ILE A 295 -16.06 -5.67 -12.99
C ILE A 295 -15.12 -4.97 -13.98
N ASN A 296 -14.67 -3.75 -13.64
CA ASN A 296 -13.73 -2.97 -14.44
C ASN A 296 -12.24 -3.35 -14.31
N PRO A 297 -11.71 -3.73 -13.12
CA PRO A 297 -10.31 -4.12 -12.91
C PRO A 297 -9.80 -5.11 -13.96
N ARG A 298 -8.55 -4.91 -14.39
CA ARG A 298 -7.89 -5.56 -15.54
C ARG A 298 -6.55 -6.15 -15.14
N GLU A 299 -6.19 -7.26 -15.79
CA GLU A 299 -4.82 -7.75 -15.81
C GLU A 299 -3.97 -6.88 -16.75
N ASN A 300 -2.92 -6.26 -16.23
CA ASN A 300 -2.03 -5.40 -17.00
C ASN A 300 -0.56 -5.67 -16.64
N ARG A 301 0.18 -6.29 -17.56
CA ARG A 301 1.59 -6.70 -17.35
C ARG A 301 2.54 -5.51 -17.16
N PHE A 302 2.29 -4.38 -17.82
CA PHE A 302 3.09 -3.18 -17.63
C PHE A 302 2.93 -2.65 -16.21
N VAL A 303 1.69 -2.60 -15.70
CA VAL A 303 1.41 -2.22 -14.31
C VAL A 303 1.99 -3.24 -13.34
N ALA A 304 1.94 -4.54 -13.64
CA ALA A 304 2.51 -5.58 -12.78
C ALA A 304 4.02 -5.39 -12.62
N PHE A 305 4.71 -5.02 -13.70
CA PHE A 305 6.13 -4.67 -13.66
C PHE A 305 6.39 -3.38 -12.87
N SER A 306 5.70 -2.28 -13.20
CA SER A 306 5.99 -0.97 -12.59
C SER A 306 5.58 -0.87 -11.12
N ALA A 307 4.47 -1.52 -10.74
CA ALA A 307 3.93 -1.58 -9.38
C ALA A 307 4.31 -2.88 -8.64
N VAL A 308 5.40 -3.55 -9.05
CA VAL A 308 6.05 -4.60 -8.25
C VAL A 308 5.13 -5.80 -7.91
N GLY A 309 4.16 -6.08 -8.78
CA GLY A 309 3.22 -7.20 -8.67
C GLY A 309 1.73 -6.83 -8.67
N GLU A 310 1.36 -5.55 -8.52
CA GLU A 310 -0.05 -5.15 -8.32
C GLU A 310 -0.88 -4.95 -9.60
N GLY A 311 -0.34 -5.34 -10.76
CA GLY A 311 -1.04 -5.19 -12.05
C GLY A 311 -1.99 -6.33 -12.41
N PHE A 312 -2.03 -7.40 -11.62
CA PHE A 312 -2.99 -8.50 -11.78
C PHE A 312 -4.33 -8.16 -11.11
N HIS A 313 -4.91 -7.04 -11.55
CA HIS A 313 -5.94 -6.33 -10.79
C HIS A 313 -7.34 -6.96 -10.94
N ASN A 314 -7.61 -7.65 -12.04
CA ASN A 314 -8.85 -8.41 -12.20
C ASN A 314 -8.88 -9.59 -11.23
N TYR A 315 -7.76 -10.32 -11.08
CA TYR A 315 -7.61 -11.36 -10.07
C TYR A 315 -7.80 -10.78 -8.68
N HIS A 316 -7.09 -9.69 -8.37
CA HIS A 316 -7.10 -9.07 -7.06
C HIS A 316 -8.51 -8.64 -6.62
N HIS A 317 -9.27 -7.94 -7.46
CA HIS A 317 -10.64 -7.56 -7.11
C HIS A 317 -11.61 -8.74 -7.05
N THR A 318 -11.32 -9.83 -7.78
CA THR A 318 -12.11 -11.06 -7.70
C THR A 318 -11.83 -11.84 -6.41
N PHE A 319 -10.58 -11.79 -5.93
CA PHE A 319 -10.08 -12.54 -4.78
C PHE A 319 -9.23 -11.66 -3.85
N PRO A 320 -9.84 -10.67 -3.18
CA PRO A 320 -9.09 -9.63 -2.45
C PRO A 320 -8.29 -10.19 -1.27
N PHE A 321 -8.67 -11.35 -0.75
CA PHE A 321 -8.03 -12.00 0.40
C PHE A 321 -6.76 -12.82 0.03
N ASP A 322 -6.43 -12.98 -1.25
CA ASP A 322 -5.24 -13.74 -1.68
C ASP A 322 -3.96 -12.92 -1.49
N TYR A 323 -3.00 -13.45 -0.71
CA TYR A 323 -1.78 -12.71 -0.35
C TYR A 323 -0.87 -12.42 -1.54
N ALA A 324 -0.99 -13.19 -2.62
CA ALA A 324 -0.16 -12.97 -3.79
C ALA A 324 -0.75 -11.94 -4.76
N THR A 325 -2.04 -11.59 -4.61
CA THR A 325 -2.79 -10.72 -5.53
C THR A 325 -2.77 -11.17 -7.00
N SER A 326 -2.34 -12.41 -7.27
CA SER A 326 -2.28 -13.01 -8.60
C SER A 326 -2.39 -14.54 -8.54
N GLU A 327 -2.88 -15.15 -9.62
CA GLU A 327 -2.85 -16.61 -9.79
C GLU A 327 -1.40 -17.13 -9.85
N PHE A 328 -0.51 -16.41 -10.55
CA PHE A 328 0.84 -16.86 -10.91
C PHE A 328 1.90 -16.68 -9.80
N GLY A 329 1.49 -16.30 -8.59
CA GLY A 329 2.36 -16.23 -7.42
C GLY A 329 3.50 -15.22 -7.61
N ARG A 330 4.71 -15.71 -7.87
CA ARG A 330 5.95 -14.91 -7.98
C ARG A 330 6.22 -14.33 -9.38
N SER A 331 5.58 -14.87 -10.41
CA SER A 331 5.80 -14.42 -11.79
C SER A 331 5.37 -12.95 -11.93
N PHE A 332 6.29 -12.07 -12.33
CA PHE A 332 6.08 -10.61 -12.35
C PHE A 332 5.59 -10.01 -11.02
N ASN A 333 5.91 -10.65 -9.89
CA ASN A 333 5.40 -10.25 -8.58
C ASN A 333 6.49 -10.38 -7.50
N LEU A 334 7.32 -9.35 -7.43
CA LEU A 334 8.39 -9.26 -6.44
C LEU A 334 7.84 -9.15 -5.01
N THR A 335 6.66 -8.53 -4.83
CA THR A 335 5.99 -8.44 -3.53
C THR A 335 5.68 -9.83 -2.96
N THR A 336 5.10 -10.74 -3.76
CA THR A 336 4.86 -12.12 -3.34
C THR A 336 6.18 -12.83 -3.00
N SER A 337 7.22 -12.62 -3.81
CA SER A 337 8.55 -13.20 -3.56
C SER A 337 9.14 -12.72 -2.23
N PHE A 338 8.98 -11.44 -1.90
CA PHE A 338 9.37 -10.88 -0.61
C PHE A 338 8.58 -11.49 0.54
N ILE A 339 7.25 -11.57 0.43
CA ILE A 339 6.41 -12.17 1.47
C ILE A 339 6.77 -13.64 1.70
N ASP A 340 7.01 -14.42 0.64
CA ASP A 340 7.43 -15.82 0.73
C ASP A 340 8.78 -15.95 1.47
N LEU A 341 9.73 -15.07 1.19
CA LEU A 341 11.00 -15.02 1.92
C LEU A 341 10.78 -14.71 3.39
N MET A 342 9.84 -13.82 3.72
CA MET A 342 9.47 -13.53 5.10
C MET A 342 8.71 -14.70 5.75
N CYS A 343 7.87 -15.45 5.01
CA CYS A 343 7.23 -16.67 5.50
C CYS A 343 8.33 -17.73 5.80
N TYR A 344 9.37 -17.85 4.95
CA TYR A 344 10.53 -18.73 5.17
C TYR A 344 11.32 -18.40 6.44
N PHE A 345 11.60 -17.11 6.72
CA PHE A 345 12.24 -16.68 7.97
C PHE A 345 11.29 -16.70 9.19
N GLY A 346 10.05 -17.14 9.02
CA GLY A 346 9.03 -17.16 10.08
C GLY A 346 8.64 -15.77 10.57
N LEU A 347 8.87 -14.71 9.78
CA LEU A 347 8.45 -13.33 10.07
C LEU A 347 7.04 -13.04 9.54
N ALA A 348 6.60 -13.80 8.53
CA ALA A 348 5.23 -13.85 8.05
C ALA A 348 4.64 -15.26 8.23
N THR A 349 3.33 -15.36 8.40
CA THR A 349 2.58 -16.61 8.60
C THR A 349 1.17 -16.46 8.02
N ASP A 350 0.42 -17.56 7.93
CA ASP A 350 -1.00 -17.53 7.51
C ASP A 350 -1.20 -16.88 6.12
N CYS A 351 -0.26 -17.16 5.20
CA CYS A 351 -0.18 -16.58 3.87
C CYS A 351 -1.34 -17.18 3.00
N LYS A 352 -2.50 -16.48 2.90
CA LYS A 352 -3.78 -17.00 2.35
C LYS A 352 -3.79 -17.09 0.83
N LYS A 353 -4.13 -18.26 0.27
CA LYS A 353 -4.15 -18.52 -1.18
C LYS A 353 -5.50 -19.07 -1.63
N VAL A 354 -5.99 -18.60 -2.78
CA VAL A 354 -7.23 -19.16 -3.37
C VAL A 354 -6.95 -20.54 -3.95
N PRO A 355 -7.79 -21.56 -3.67
CA PRO A 355 -7.66 -22.88 -4.27
C PRO A 355 -7.88 -22.85 -5.79
N LYS A 356 -7.15 -23.70 -6.54
CA LYS A 356 -7.17 -23.71 -8.01
C LYS A 356 -8.56 -24.01 -8.59
N GLU A 357 -9.31 -24.87 -7.92
CA GLU A 357 -10.68 -25.22 -8.27
C GLU A 357 -11.64 -24.03 -8.18
N VAL A 358 -11.47 -23.16 -7.17
CA VAL A 358 -12.27 -21.93 -7.02
C VAL A 358 -11.94 -20.94 -8.13
N ILE A 359 -10.64 -20.78 -8.45
CA ILE A 359 -10.18 -19.92 -9.55
C ILE A 359 -10.80 -20.38 -10.88
N ARG A 360 -10.67 -21.68 -11.21
CA ARG A 360 -11.23 -22.25 -12.45
C ARG A 360 -12.74 -22.11 -12.53
N ALA A 361 -13.46 -22.38 -11.43
CA ALA A 361 -14.91 -22.23 -11.39
C ALA A 361 -15.33 -20.77 -11.62
N ARG A 362 -14.62 -19.80 -11.04
CA ARG A 362 -14.90 -18.36 -11.26
C ARG A 362 -14.64 -17.96 -12.71
N MET A 363 -13.51 -18.37 -13.29
CA MET A 363 -13.19 -18.10 -14.70
C MET A 363 -14.24 -18.68 -15.65
N GLN A 364 -14.71 -19.90 -15.41
CA GLN A 364 -15.77 -20.51 -16.24
C GLN A 364 -17.10 -19.76 -16.12
N ARG A 365 -17.41 -19.23 -14.93
CA ARG A 365 -18.67 -18.53 -14.66
C ARG A 365 -18.68 -17.10 -15.18
N THR A 366 -17.60 -16.34 -14.98
CA THR A 366 -17.56 -14.88 -15.21
C THR A 366 -16.39 -14.39 -16.04
N GLY A 367 -15.43 -15.25 -16.41
CA GLY A 367 -14.27 -14.85 -17.21
C GLY A 367 -14.64 -14.40 -18.62
N ASP A 368 -13.77 -13.57 -19.22
CA ASP A 368 -13.88 -13.13 -20.61
C ASP A 368 -13.28 -14.10 -21.63
N GLY A 369 -12.72 -15.23 -21.18
CA GLY A 369 -12.08 -16.25 -22.02
C GLY A 369 -10.61 -15.99 -22.37
N SER A 370 -10.02 -14.87 -21.93
CA SER A 370 -8.65 -14.47 -22.25
C SER A 370 -7.55 -15.19 -21.46
N HIS A 371 -7.90 -16.02 -20.46
CA HIS A 371 -6.93 -16.70 -19.59
C HIS A 371 -5.91 -17.55 -20.34
N ARG A 372 -6.31 -18.16 -21.47
CA ARG A 372 -5.43 -18.99 -22.31
C ARG A 372 -4.35 -18.19 -23.06
N THR A 373 -4.51 -16.87 -23.14
CA THR A 373 -3.69 -15.95 -23.95
C THR A 373 -3.04 -14.84 -23.13
N GLY A 374 -3.29 -14.80 -21.81
CA GLY A 374 -2.96 -13.68 -20.92
C GLY A 374 -1.61 -13.79 -20.21
#